data_AF-A0AAV2NKL8-F1
#
_entry.id   AF-A0AAV2NKL8-F1
#
_cell.length_a   1.000
_cell.length_b   1.000
_cell.length_c   1.000
_cell.angle_alpha   90.00
_cell.angle_beta   90.00
_cell.angle_gamma   90.00
#
_symmetry.space_group_name_H-M   'P 1'
#
loop_
_entity.id
_entity.type
_entity.pdbx_description
1 polymer ?
#
loop_
_entity_poly.entity_id
_entity_poly.type
_entity_poly.pdbx_seq_one_letter_code
_entity_poly.pdbx_strand_id
1 'polypeptide(L)' 'MDDETLNRLAVEALLEEAKLGAQRAEIMGPSGWIKPKETVNKRFLHSTLRNAVISNKHRSLKQEKVKVQSHKADVKKS' A
#
# COMPACT_ATOMS: atom_id res chain seq x y z
N MET A 1 24.54 3.99 -20.97
CA MET A 1 24.90 5.30 -20.40
C MET A 1 26.41 5.29 -20.21
N ASP A 2 27.07 6.31 -20.71
CA ASP A 2 28.47 6.63 -20.49
C ASP A 2 28.69 7.22 -19.08
N ASP A 3 29.90 7.05 -18.54
CA ASP A 3 30.22 7.44 -17.16
C ASP A 3 30.13 8.96 -16.94
N GLU A 4 30.43 9.77 -17.97
CA GLU A 4 30.29 11.22 -17.92
C GLU A 4 28.83 11.64 -17.74
N THR A 5 27.92 11.04 -18.52
CA THR A 5 26.48 11.26 -18.37
C THR A 5 25.98 10.81 -17.00
N LEU A 6 26.44 9.67 -16.48
CA LEU A 6 26.06 9.21 -15.14
C LEU A 6 26.51 10.20 -14.05
N ASN A 7 27.73 10.71 -14.15
CA ASN A 7 28.26 11.69 -13.21
C ASN A 7 27.48 13.01 -13.26
N ARG A 8 27.14 13.48 -14.46
CA ARG A 8 26.31 14.67 -14.64
C ARG A 8 24.94 14.51 -13.97
N LEU A 9 24.27 13.39 -14.22
CA LEU A 9 22.95 13.10 -13.62
C LEU A 9 23.03 12.98 -12.10
N ALA A 10 24.11 12.39 -11.56
CA ALA A 10 24.31 12.28 -10.13
C ALA A 10 24.49 13.67 -9.46
N VAL A 11 25.29 14.55 -10.07
CA VAL A 11 25.48 15.93 -9.57
C VAL A 11 24.16 16.70 -9.60
N GLU A 12 23.41 16.60 -10.70
CA GLU A 12 22.11 17.23 -10.85
C GLU A 12 21.12 16.77 -9.76
N ALA A 13 21.02 15.46 -9.54
CA ALA A 13 20.16 14.88 -8.52
C ALA A 13 20.51 15.33 -7.09
N LEU A 14 21.80 15.48 -6.77
CA LEU A 14 22.24 15.99 -5.47
C LEU A 14 21.82 17.45 -5.26
N LEU A 15 21.97 18.29 -6.28
CA LEU A 15 21.56 19.70 -6.22
C LEU A 15 20.05 19.84 -6.10
N GLU A 16 19.28 19.01 -6.78
CA GLU A 16 17.81 19.00 -6.68
C GLU A 16 17.34 18.58 -5.29
N GLU A 17 17.84 17.48 -4.72
CA GLU A 17 17.44 17.05 -3.37
C GLU A 17 17.85 18.09 -2.31
N ALA A 18 18.99 18.78 -2.48
CA ALA A 18 19.39 19.87 -1.59
C ALA A 18 18.41 21.06 -1.64
N LYS A 19 17.94 21.46 -2.84
CA LYS A 19 16.91 22.50 -3.00
C LYS A 19 15.60 22.10 -2.33
N LEU A 20 15.17 20.85 -2.51
CA LEU A 20 13.95 20.33 -1.87
C LEU A 20 14.08 20.28 -0.34
N GLY A 21 15.25 19.85 0.16
CA GLY A 21 15.56 19.85 1.58
C GLY A 21 15.51 21.25 2.19
N ALA A 22 16.07 22.25 1.51
CA ALA A 22 16.03 23.65 1.94
C ALA A 22 14.59 24.17 2.01
N GLN A 23 13.77 23.93 0.98
CA GLN A 23 12.35 24.32 0.98
C GLN A 23 11.57 23.67 2.12
N ARG A 24 11.79 22.37 2.38
CA ARG A 24 11.19 21.70 3.54
C ARG A 24 11.65 22.31 4.86
N ALA A 25 12.93 22.66 4.98
CA ALA A 25 13.49 23.23 6.20
C ALA A 25 13.00 24.67 6.47
N GLU A 26 12.68 25.43 5.43
CA GLU A 26 12.02 26.73 5.56
C GLU A 26 10.65 26.60 6.24
N ILE A 27 9.91 25.52 5.95
CA ILE A 27 8.57 25.27 6.51
C ILE A 27 8.63 24.57 7.87
N MET A 28 9.47 23.54 8.01
CA MET A 28 9.49 22.63 9.16
C MET A 28 10.68 22.87 10.13
N GLY A 29 11.52 23.85 9.84
CA GLY A 29 12.78 24.09 10.55
C GLY A 29 13.84 23.02 10.26
N PRO A 30 14.82 22.82 11.16
CA PRO A 30 15.93 21.87 10.95
C PRO A 30 15.50 20.44 10.60
N SER A 31 14.29 20.04 10.99
CA SER A 31 13.72 18.72 10.69
C SER A 31 13.46 18.50 9.18
N GLY A 32 13.29 19.56 8.39
CA GLY A 32 12.99 19.48 6.96
C GLY A 32 14.13 18.96 6.09
N TRP A 33 15.36 18.93 6.62
CA TRP A 33 16.52 18.30 5.97
C TRP A 33 16.40 16.78 5.93
N ILE A 34 15.63 16.18 6.84
CA ILE A 34 15.41 14.75 6.87
C ILE A 34 14.41 14.40 5.78
N LYS A 35 14.84 13.58 4.81
CA LYS A 35 13.96 13.09 3.74
C LYS A 35 12.76 12.37 4.35
N PRO A 36 11.51 12.75 3.98
CA PRO A 36 10.33 12.03 4.44
C PRO A 36 10.43 10.57 4.03
N LYS A 37 10.24 9.67 5.00
CA LYS A 37 10.14 8.25 4.69
C LYS A 37 8.88 8.04 3.88
N GLU A 38 8.98 7.31 2.78
CA GLU A 38 7.81 6.80 2.07
C GLU A 38 7.05 5.89 3.02
N THR A 39 5.96 6.41 3.60
CA THR A 39 5.12 5.67 4.51
C THR A 39 3.75 5.45 3.87
N VAL A 40 3.21 4.26 4.05
CA VAL A 40 1.85 3.96 3.64
C VAL A 40 0.87 4.50 4.67
N ASN A 41 -0.31 4.96 4.22
CA ASN A 41 -1.38 5.36 5.12
C ASN A 41 -1.82 4.15 5.95
N LYS A 42 -1.43 4.14 7.23
CA LYS A 42 -1.67 3.02 8.16
C LYS A 42 -3.17 2.75 8.33
N ARG A 43 -4.00 3.79 8.41
CA ARG A 43 -5.45 3.64 8.56
C ARG A 43 -6.06 2.94 7.34
N PHE A 44 -5.66 3.35 6.14
CA PHE A 44 -6.08 2.69 4.91
C PHE A 44 -5.65 1.23 4.90
N LEU A 45 -4.36 0.95 5.12
CA LEU A 45 -3.83 -0.42 5.13
C LEU A 45 -4.58 -1.33 6.10
N HIS A 46 -4.75 -0.89 7.35
CA HIS A 46 -5.47 -1.66 8.37
C HIS A 46 -6.93 -1.92 7.98
N SER A 47 -7.63 -0.90 7.47
CA SER A 47 -9.02 -1.03 7.03
C SER A 47 -9.14 -2.04 5.87
N THR A 48 -8.27 -1.91 4.87
CA THR A 48 -8.23 -2.78 3.69
C THR A 48 -8.00 -4.24 4.07
N LEU A 49 -6.98 -4.51 4.90
CA LEU A 49 -6.68 -5.87 5.36
C LEU A 49 -7.83 -6.46 6.18
N ARG A 50 -8.40 -5.69 7.12
CA ARG A 50 -9.53 -6.12 7.94
C ARG A 50 -10.75 -6.49 7.07
N ASN A 51 -11.09 -5.64 6.11
CA ASN A 51 -12.24 -5.85 5.22
C ASN A 51 -12.01 -7.02 4.27
N ALA A 52 -10.80 -7.23 3.78
CA ALA A 52 -10.46 -8.40 2.97
C ALA A 52 -10.69 -9.71 3.75
N VAL A 53 -10.21 -9.78 5.00
CA VAL A 53 -10.43 -10.96 5.86
C VAL A 53 -11.92 -11.20 6.12
N ILE A 54 -12.66 -10.15 6.47
CA ILE A 54 -14.11 -10.23 6.71
C ILE A 54 -14.85 -10.70 5.46
N SER A 55 -14.57 -10.10 4.31
CA SER A 55 -15.19 -10.46 3.02
C SER A 55 -14.93 -11.92 2.65
N ASN A 56 -13.69 -12.39 2.83
CA ASN A 56 -13.32 -13.77 2.58
C ASN A 56 -14.10 -14.74 3.50
N LYS A 57 -14.26 -14.41 4.78
CA LYS A 57 -15.06 -15.20 5.72
C LYS A 57 -16.55 -15.23 5.34
N HIS A 58 -17.12 -14.11 4.90
CA HIS A 58 -18.51 -14.09 4.45
C HIS A 58 -18.70 -14.92 3.18
N ARG A 59 -17.73 -14.87 2.24
CA ARG A 59 -17.76 -15.68 1.02
C ARG A 59 -17.69 -17.18 1.33
N SER A 60 -16.81 -17.62 2.23
CA SER A 60 -16.70 -19.03 2.60
C SER A 60 -17.98 -19.54 3.27
N LEU A 61 -18.54 -18.79 4.23
CA LEU A 61 -19.81 -19.14 4.88
C LEU A 61 -20.97 -19.22 3.88
N LYS A 62 -21.01 -18.33 2.88
CA LYS A 62 -22.02 -18.37 1.82
C LYS A 62 -21.88 -19.63 0.97
N GLN A 63 -20.66 -20.02 0.61
CA GLN A 63 -20.39 -21.25 -0.15
C GLN A 63 -20.81 -22.50 0.65
N GLU A 64 -20.51 -22.56 1.95
CA GLU A 64 -20.96 -23.67 2.79
C GLU A 64 -22.49 -23.77 2.88
N LYS A 65 -23.18 -22.63 3.07
CA LYS A 65 -24.65 -22.61 3.09
C LYS A 65 -25.26 -23.11 1.78
N VAL A 66 -24.71 -22.71 0.64
CA VAL A 66 -25.16 -23.20 -0.67
C VAL A 66 -24.98 -24.71 -0.79
N LYS A 67 -23.83 -25.25 -0.34
CA LYS A 67 -23.55 -26.70 -0.38
C LYS A 67 -24.45 -27.51 0.56
N VAL A 68 -24.76 -26.99 1.74
CA VAL A 68 -25.70 -27.65 2.68
C VAL A 68 -27.13 -27.65 2.11
N GLN A 69 -27.54 -26.56 1.44
CA GLN A 69 -28.85 -26.49 0.81
C GLN A 69 -29.00 -27.45 -0.37
N SER A 70 -27.96 -27.62 -1.21
CA SER A 70 -28.00 -28.60 -2.30
C SER A 70 -28.12 -30.03 -1.75
N HIS A 71 -27.31 -30.40 -0.75
CA HIS A 71 -27.41 -31.72 -0.11
C HIS A 71 -28.79 -31.99 0.51
N LYS A 72 -29.41 -31.00 1.16
CA LYS A 72 -30.77 -31.16 1.70
C LYS A 72 -31.85 -31.30 0.62
N ALA A 73 -31.65 -30.71 -0.56
CA ALA A 73 -32.57 -30.85 -1.68
C ALA A 73 -32.47 -32.25 -2.31
N ASP A 74 -31.26 -32.80 -2.43
CA ASP A 74 -31.03 -34.15 -2.95
C ASP A 74 -31.63 -35.23 -2.05
N VAL A 75 -31.46 -35.11 -0.73
CA VAL A 75 -32.00 -36.06 0.26
C VAL A 75 -33.54 -36.08 0.29
N LYS A 76 -34.21 -34.97 -0.02
CA LYS A 76 -35.69 -34.91 -0.08
C LYS A 76 -36.29 -35.50 -1.36
N LYS A 77 -35.46 -35.84 -2.36
CA LYS A 77 -35.89 -36.31 -3.68
C LYS A 77 -35.72 -37.83 -3.86
N SER A 78 -35.04 -38.50 -2.94
CA SER A 78 -35.01 -39.97 -2.79
C SER A 78 -36.08 -40.42 -1.80
#